data_AF-A0A4V2U868-F1
#
_entry.id   AF-A0A4V2U868-F1
#
_cell.length_a   1.000
_cell.length_b   1.000
_cell.length_c   1.000
_cell.angle_alpha   90.00
_cell.angle_beta   90.00
_cell.angle_gamma   90.00
#
_symmetry.space_group_name_H-M   'P 1'
#
loop_
_entity.id
_entity.type
_entity.pdbx_description
1 polymer ?
#
loop_
_entity_poly.entity_id
_entity_poly.type
_entity_poly.pdbx_seq_one_letter_code
_entity_poly.pdbx_strand_id
1 'polypeptide(L)'
;MTGTRTAIVEAAAAATPLAFVYFSGWAYLSAYLGKFDIDATQVDVSLATVLVYAFVPLNSWPVLLTIAILAVLYLLSVFVRPFAKPARRAGLVLMLAALVGLLFVVRYSADAAASEMASLVWLGQKSITNAVVKPPEKTDPSYEEYARCRDTRRLRQILGTTSTMYLLCRNDVLPCWHAVLFAVRNDGTIAYSAERRRNNDGSMASCKT
;
A
#
# COMPACT_ATOMS: atom_id res chain seq x y z
N MET A 1 6.12 -40.35 15.35
CA MET A 1 5.14 -39.24 15.22
C MET A 1 5.62 -37.89 15.80
N THR A 2 6.79 -37.81 16.43
CA THR A 2 7.37 -36.54 16.95
C THR A 2 8.04 -35.69 15.88
N GLY A 3 8.68 -36.30 14.86
CA GLY A 3 9.41 -35.58 13.80
C GLY A 3 8.55 -34.76 12.84
N THR A 4 7.31 -35.17 12.58
CA THR A 4 6.38 -34.38 11.74
C THR A 4 5.89 -33.12 12.45
N ARG A 5 5.73 -33.15 13.78
CA ARG A 5 5.30 -31.99 14.57
C ARG A 5 6.38 -30.91 14.65
N THR A 6 7.65 -31.29 14.79
CA THR A 6 8.77 -30.34 14.83
C THR A 6 8.99 -29.68 13.47
N ALA A 7 8.93 -30.45 12.38
CA ALA A 7 9.06 -29.91 11.02
C ALA A 7 7.98 -28.87 10.68
N ILE A 8 6.72 -29.10 11.10
CA ILE A 8 5.63 -28.12 10.90
C ILE A 8 5.90 -26.82 11.67
N VAL A 9 6.39 -26.93 12.91
CA VAL A 9 6.70 -25.76 13.74
C VAL A 9 7.87 -24.97 13.16
N GLU A 10 8.92 -25.64 12.67
CA GLU A 10 10.06 -25.01 12.02
C GLU A 10 9.66 -24.31 10.71
N ALA A 11 8.84 -24.97 9.89
CA ALA A 11 8.32 -24.38 8.66
C ALA A 11 7.45 -23.15 8.94
N ALA A 12 6.56 -23.22 9.95
CA ALA A 12 5.73 -22.08 10.35
C ALA A 12 6.59 -20.91 10.87
N ALA A 13 7.61 -21.20 11.69
CA ALA A 13 8.53 -20.19 12.20
C ALA A 13 9.32 -19.50 11.07
N ALA A 14 9.73 -20.26 10.05
CA ALA A 14 10.41 -19.72 8.87
C ALA A 14 9.48 -18.91 7.95
N ALA A 15 8.21 -19.32 7.80
CA ALA A 15 7.24 -18.64 6.94
C ALA A 15 6.65 -17.37 7.56
N THR A 16 6.59 -17.28 8.90
CA THR A 16 5.95 -16.17 9.61
C THR A 16 6.52 -14.79 9.24
N PRO A 17 7.85 -14.57 9.19
CA PRO A 17 8.42 -13.27 8.79
C PRO A 17 8.03 -12.90 7.35
N LEU A 18 8.07 -13.87 6.43
CA LEU A 18 7.74 -13.65 5.04
C LEU A 18 6.26 -13.30 4.87
N ALA A 19 5.37 -14.01 5.57
CA ALA A 19 3.95 -13.70 5.61
C ALA A 19 3.70 -12.30 6.18
N PHE A 20 4.36 -11.94 7.27
CA PHE A 20 4.24 -10.61 7.88
C PHE A 20 4.62 -9.48 6.91
N VAL A 21 5.75 -9.62 6.21
CA VAL A 21 6.19 -8.64 5.20
C VAL A 21 5.17 -8.57 4.05
N TYR A 22 4.74 -9.73 3.53
CA TYR A 22 3.76 -9.80 2.45
C TYR A 22 2.44 -9.10 2.81
N PHE A 23 1.88 -9.40 3.98
CA PHE A 23 0.62 -8.78 4.43
C PHE A 23 0.78 -7.28 4.74
N SER A 24 1.97 -6.84 5.17
CA SER A 24 2.27 -5.42 5.37
C SER A 24 2.24 -4.65 4.05
N GLY A 25 2.84 -5.21 2.99
CA GLY A 25 2.79 -4.63 1.64
C GLY A 25 1.38 -4.55 1.08
N TRP A 26 0.59 -5.62 1.24
CA TRP A 26 -0.81 -5.63 0.82
C TRP A 26 -1.68 -4.64 1.60
N ALA A 27 -1.48 -4.53 2.91
CA ALA A 27 -2.21 -3.55 3.73
C ALA A 27 -1.96 -2.12 3.23
N TYR A 28 -0.72 -1.79 2.88
CA TYR A 28 -0.37 -0.49 2.29
C TYR A 28 -1.00 -0.30 0.91
N LEU A 29 -0.82 -1.26 -0.01
CA LEU A 29 -1.32 -1.14 -1.38
C LEU A 29 -2.84 -1.06 -1.43
N SER A 30 -3.53 -1.87 -0.63
CA SER A 30 -4.99 -1.85 -0.50
C SER A 30 -5.48 -0.49 0.01
N ALA A 31 -4.86 0.04 1.06
CA ALA A 31 -5.18 1.37 1.57
C ALA A 31 -4.92 2.47 0.53
N TYR A 32 -3.79 2.40 -0.17
CA TYR A 32 -3.36 3.40 -1.14
C TYR A 32 -4.25 3.43 -2.39
N LEU A 33 -4.51 2.26 -2.98
CA LEU A 33 -5.41 2.13 -4.13
C LEU A 33 -6.85 2.49 -3.77
N GLY A 34 -7.27 2.16 -2.55
CA GLY A 34 -8.57 2.58 -2.02
C GLY A 34 -8.76 4.10 -1.98
N LYS A 35 -7.69 4.91 -1.86
CA LYS A 35 -7.79 6.39 -1.96
C LYS A 35 -8.15 6.90 -3.35
N PHE A 36 -8.14 6.03 -4.37
CA PHE A 36 -8.52 6.34 -5.74
C PHE A 36 -9.72 5.50 -6.22
N ASP A 37 -10.43 4.85 -5.28
CA ASP A 37 -11.53 3.91 -5.55
C ASP A 37 -11.11 2.78 -6.51
N ILE A 38 -9.85 2.34 -6.39
CA ILE A 38 -9.32 1.19 -7.11
C ILE A 38 -9.32 0.01 -6.14
N ASP A 39 -10.05 -1.04 -6.50
CA ASP A 39 -10.00 -2.30 -5.75
C ASP A 39 -8.66 -3.00 -6.02
N ALA A 40 -7.86 -3.17 -4.97
CA ALA A 40 -6.54 -3.78 -5.06
C ALA A 40 -6.60 -5.26 -5.50
N THR A 41 -7.74 -5.94 -5.35
CA THR A 41 -7.92 -7.33 -5.81
C THR A 41 -8.05 -7.45 -7.32
N GLN A 42 -8.38 -6.35 -8.00
CA GLN A 42 -8.52 -6.30 -9.47
C GLN A 42 -7.23 -5.88 -10.17
N VAL A 43 -6.24 -5.43 -9.40
CA VAL A 43 -4.94 -5.00 -9.93
C VAL A 43 -3.98 -6.18 -9.87
N ASP A 44 -3.40 -6.53 -11.02
CA ASP A 44 -2.33 -7.53 -11.08
C ASP A 44 -1.02 -6.95 -10.53
N VAL A 45 -0.84 -7.09 -9.21
CA VAL A 45 0.35 -6.63 -8.50
C VAL A 45 1.31 -7.79 -8.31
N SER A 46 2.50 -7.67 -8.91
CA SER A 46 3.55 -8.68 -8.74
C SER A 46 3.97 -8.82 -7.27
N LEU A 47 4.38 -10.02 -6.87
CA LEU A 47 4.92 -10.27 -5.53
C LEU A 47 6.09 -9.31 -5.20
N ALA A 48 6.96 -9.06 -6.18
CA ALA A 48 8.08 -8.13 -6.03
C ALA A 48 7.60 -6.71 -5.66
N THR A 49 6.56 -6.23 -6.33
CA THR A 49 5.95 -4.92 -6.03
C THR A 49 5.40 -4.90 -4.61
N VAL A 50 4.67 -5.94 -4.17
CA VAL A 50 4.15 -6.04 -2.81
C VAL A 50 5.29 -5.95 -1.77
N LEU A 51 6.38 -6.68 -2.00
CA LEU A 51 7.53 -6.69 -1.09
C LEU A 51 8.24 -5.34 -1.02
N VAL A 52 8.39 -4.63 -2.15
CA VAL A 52 8.97 -3.28 -2.15
C VAL A 52 8.09 -2.30 -1.36
N TYR A 53 6.77 -2.35 -1.54
CA TYR A 53 5.86 -1.48 -0.81
C TYR A 53 5.66 -1.86 0.66
N ALA A 54 5.98 -3.10 1.05
CA ALA A 54 5.97 -3.52 2.46
C ALA A 54 6.94 -2.71 3.32
N PHE A 55 8.05 -2.22 2.76
CA PHE A 55 9.00 -1.39 3.50
C PHE A 55 8.40 -0.08 4.00
N VAL A 56 7.38 0.47 3.32
CA VAL A 56 6.78 1.75 3.67
C VAL A 56 6.17 1.73 5.08
N PRO A 57 5.19 0.85 5.40
CA PRO A 57 4.66 0.75 6.76
C PRO A 57 5.67 0.17 7.76
N LEU A 58 6.54 -0.75 7.35
CA LEU A 58 7.50 -1.40 8.25
C LEU A 58 8.60 -0.46 8.74
N ASN A 59 8.98 0.53 7.94
CA ASN A 59 9.97 1.54 8.32
C ASN A 59 9.38 2.65 9.21
N SER A 60 8.09 2.59 9.53
CA SER A 60 7.47 3.58 10.40
C SER A 60 7.96 3.41 11.85
N TRP A 61 8.27 4.53 12.51
CA TRP A 61 8.67 4.56 13.92
C TRP A 61 7.77 3.72 14.86
N PRO A 62 6.42 3.81 14.80
CA PRO A 62 5.56 3.00 15.67
C PRO A 62 5.74 1.48 15.46
N VAL A 63 5.94 1.03 14.22
CA VAL A 63 6.16 -0.40 13.92
C VAL A 63 7.52 -0.84 14.44
N LEU A 64 8.58 -0.08 14.14
CA LEU A 64 9.94 -0.38 14.61
C LEU A 64 10.03 -0.43 16.14
N LEU A 65 9.40 0.53 16.83
CA LEU A 65 9.35 0.58 18.29
C LEU A 65 8.58 -0.63 18.84
N THR A 66 7.45 -1.00 18.23
CA THR A 66 6.68 -2.18 18.64
C THR A 66 7.51 -3.45 18.47
N ILE A 67 8.17 -3.64 17.32
CA ILE A 67 9.07 -4.79 17.09
C ILE A 67 10.20 -4.83 18.11
N ALA A 68 10.82 -3.68 18.41
CA ALA A 68 11.89 -3.59 19.41
C ALA A 68 11.40 -4.00 20.81
N ILE A 69 10.23 -3.51 21.24
CA ILE A 69 9.61 -3.92 22.51
C ILE A 69 9.37 -5.43 22.53
N LEU A 70 8.81 -6.00 21.46
CA LEU A 70 8.55 -7.44 21.38
C LEU A 70 9.83 -8.26 21.45
N ALA A 71 10.89 -7.82 20.77
CA ALA A 71 12.20 -8.48 20.83
C ALA A 71 12.78 -8.45 22.25
N VAL A 72 12.71 -7.32 22.94
CA VAL A 72 13.19 -7.18 24.33
C VAL A 72 12.36 -8.06 25.28
N LEU A 73 11.03 -8.03 25.18
CA LEU A 73 10.15 -8.88 25.99
C LEU A 73 10.42 -10.37 25.77
N TYR A 74 10.63 -10.76 24.51
CA TYR A 74 11.00 -12.13 24.17
C TYR A 74 12.35 -12.52 24.78
N LEU A 75 13.39 -11.69 24.63
CA LEU A 75 14.71 -11.96 25.21
C LEU A 75 14.64 -12.08 26.74
N LEU A 76 13.95 -11.15 27.41
CA LEU A 76 13.73 -11.22 28.86
C LEU A 76 13.03 -12.52 29.27
N SER A 77 12.02 -12.95 28.52
CA SER A 77 11.30 -14.20 28.79
C SER A 77 12.17 -15.45 28.63
N VAL A 78 13.18 -15.43 27.74
CA VAL A 78 14.09 -16.55 27.47
C VAL A 78 15.23 -16.60 28.48
N PHE A 79 15.80 -15.44 28.83
CA PHE A 79 16.96 -15.36 29.73
C PHE A 79 16.60 -15.49 31.21
N VAL A 80 15.38 -15.11 31.62
CA VAL A 80 14.93 -15.26 33.01
C VAL A 80 14.38 -16.68 33.23
N ARG A 81 15.27 -17.63 33.55
CA ARG A 81 14.92 -18.99 34.01
C ARG A 81 14.68 -18.98 35.55
N PRO A 82 13.59 -19.53 36.13
CA PRO A 82 12.43 -20.18 35.53
C PRO A 82 11.10 -19.57 36.02
N PHE A 83 10.30 -19.01 35.11
CA PHE A 83 8.89 -18.79 35.38
C PHE A 83 8.14 -20.14 35.42
N ALA A 84 7.36 -20.38 36.47
CA ALA A 84 6.60 -21.61 36.66
C ALA A 84 5.73 -21.97 35.43
N LYS A 85 5.35 -23.25 35.27
CA LYS A 85 4.47 -23.72 34.18
C LYS A 85 3.30 -22.78 33.81
N PRO A 86 2.55 -22.17 34.76
CA PRO A 86 1.51 -21.20 34.42
C PRO A 86 2.03 -19.94 33.72
N ALA A 87 3.18 -19.42 34.15
CA ALA A 87 3.77 -18.21 33.58
C ALA A 87 4.34 -18.45 32.16
N ARG A 88 4.73 -19.69 31.81
CA ARG A 88 5.05 -20.05 30.42
C ARG A 88 3.82 -20.01 29.49
N ARG A 89 2.64 -20.43 29.97
CA ARG A 89 1.38 -20.30 29.22
C ARG A 89 0.95 -18.85 29.07
N ALA A 90 1.07 -18.06 30.15
CA ALA A 90 0.80 -16.63 30.12
C ALA A 90 1.72 -15.89 29.12
N GLY A 91 3.01 -16.24 29.07
CA GLY A 91 3.95 -15.67 28.10
C GLY A 91 3.58 -15.97 26.64
N LEU A 92 3.11 -17.19 26.34
CA LEU A 92 2.61 -17.53 25.00
C LEU A 92 1.37 -16.71 24.61
N VAL A 93 0.40 -16.57 25.52
CA VAL A 93 -0.81 -15.76 25.27
C VAL A 93 -0.44 -14.29 25.07
N LEU A 94 0.48 -13.77 25.89
CA LEU A 94 0.94 -12.39 25.81
C LEU A 94 1.68 -12.13 24.50
N MET A 95 2.55 -13.05 24.05
CA MET A 95 3.21 -12.97 22.74
C MET A 95 2.22 -12.98 21.58
N LEU A 96 1.17 -13.81 21.66
CA LEU A 96 0.15 -13.91 20.63
C LEU A 96 -0.70 -12.63 20.58
N ALA A 97 -1.09 -12.09 21.73
CA ALA A 97 -1.77 -10.80 21.84
C ALA A 97 -0.89 -9.64 21.32
N ALA A 98 0.41 -9.67 21.61
CA ALA A 98 1.39 -8.73 21.10
C ALA A 98 1.52 -8.77 19.57
N LEU A 99 1.56 -9.98 18.99
CA LEU A 99 1.60 -10.17 17.53
C LEU A 99 0.35 -9.60 16.88
N VAL A 100 -0.83 -9.82 17.47
CA VAL A 100 -2.09 -9.22 16.99
C VAL A 100 -2.03 -7.69 17.10
N GLY A 101 -1.54 -7.16 18.22
CA GLY A 101 -1.32 -5.72 18.38
C GLY A 101 -0.40 -5.14 17.31
N LEU A 102 0.69 -5.83 16.99
CA LEU A 102 1.60 -5.45 15.91
C LEU A 102 0.90 -5.37 14.55
N LEU A 103 -0.02 -6.28 14.23
CA LEU A 103 -0.81 -6.22 12.99
C LEU A 103 -1.68 -4.97 12.94
N PHE A 104 -2.29 -4.55 14.05
CA PHE A 104 -3.05 -3.30 14.11
C PHE A 104 -2.15 -2.06 13.94
N VAL A 105 -0.96 -2.06 14.55
CA VAL A 105 0.01 -0.97 14.37
C VAL A 105 0.47 -0.88 12.92
N VAL A 106 0.78 -2.02 12.27
CA VAL A 106 1.12 -2.06 10.85
C VAL A 106 -0.03 -1.54 9.99
N ARG A 107 -1.28 -1.96 10.27
CA ARG A 107 -2.47 -1.48 9.55
C ARG A 107 -2.61 0.03 9.66
N TYR A 108 -2.47 0.58 10.87
CA TYR A 108 -2.51 2.02 11.12
C TYR A 108 -1.42 2.77 10.37
N SER A 109 -0.17 2.30 10.44
CA SER A 109 0.96 2.88 9.71
C SER A 109 0.78 2.82 8.19
N ALA A 110 0.21 1.71 7.69
CA ALA A 110 -0.10 1.53 6.28
C ALA A 110 -1.16 2.54 5.81
N ASP A 111 -2.23 2.75 6.59
CA ASP A 111 -3.26 3.76 6.28
C ASP A 111 -2.70 5.18 6.29
N ALA A 112 -1.88 5.53 7.29
CA ALA A 112 -1.27 6.84 7.40
C ALA A 112 -0.36 7.13 6.20
N ALA A 113 0.56 6.21 5.89
CA ALA A 113 1.49 6.35 4.77
C ALA A 113 0.77 6.33 3.41
N ALA A 114 -0.29 5.53 3.26
CA ALA A 114 -1.12 5.51 2.08
C ALA A 114 -1.84 6.85 1.87
N SER A 115 -2.37 7.44 2.96
CA SER A 115 -3.04 8.74 2.91
C SER A 115 -2.08 9.87 2.53
N GLU A 116 -0.88 9.88 3.12
CA GLU A 116 0.19 10.82 2.78
C GLU A 116 0.57 10.68 1.29
N MET A 117 0.87 9.46 0.84
CA MET A 117 1.27 9.23 -0.56
C MET A 117 0.14 9.59 -1.55
N ALA A 118 -1.11 9.32 -1.19
CA ALA A 118 -2.26 9.69 -2.02
C ALA A 118 -2.40 11.22 -2.08
N SER A 119 -2.18 11.92 -0.97
CA SER A 119 -2.20 13.38 -0.94
C SER A 119 -1.16 13.98 -1.89
N LEU A 120 0.04 13.40 -1.99
CA LEU A 120 1.08 13.85 -2.93
C LEU A 120 0.64 13.73 -4.41
N VAL A 121 -0.13 12.69 -4.74
CA VAL A 121 -0.72 12.53 -6.08
C VAL A 121 -1.76 13.63 -6.33
N TRP A 122 -2.70 13.80 -5.40
CA TRP A 122 -3.79 14.79 -5.50
C TRP A 122 -3.30 16.23 -5.51
N LEU A 123 -2.23 16.54 -4.77
CA LEU A 123 -1.58 17.86 -4.78
C LEU A 123 -0.66 18.05 -5.98
N GLY A 124 -0.41 17.00 -6.77
CA GLY A 124 0.47 17.03 -7.93
C GLY A 124 1.95 17.16 -7.60
N GLN A 125 2.34 16.85 -6.36
CA GLN A 125 3.72 16.83 -5.88
C GLN A 125 4.46 15.54 -6.24
N LYS A 126 3.73 14.49 -6.65
CA LYS A 126 4.35 13.27 -7.21
C LYS A 126 4.91 13.53 -8.62
N SER A 127 5.79 12.64 -9.08
CA SER A 127 6.39 12.69 -10.42
C SER A 127 5.33 12.70 -11.53
N ILE A 128 5.67 13.44 -12.59
CA ILE A 128 4.90 13.50 -13.83
C ILE A 128 5.27 12.28 -14.66
N THR A 129 4.28 11.50 -15.08
CA THR A 129 4.50 10.32 -15.92
C THR A 129 3.73 10.47 -17.22
N ASN A 130 4.45 10.40 -18.33
CA ASN A 130 3.89 10.46 -19.67
C ASN A 130 3.93 9.05 -20.26
N ALA A 131 2.80 8.34 -20.21
CA ALA A 131 2.69 7.06 -20.90
C ALA A 131 2.56 7.30 -22.42
N VAL A 132 3.18 6.45 -23.22
CA VAL A 132 3.00 6.48 -24.67
C VAL A 132 1.69 5.78 -24.99
N VAL A 133 0.65 6.58 -25.25
CA VAL A 133 -0.68 6.08 -25.67
C VAL A 133 -0.78 6.19 -27.18
N LYS A 134 -1.22 5.12 -27.84
CA LYS A 134 -1.45 5.10 -29.29
C LYS A 134 -2.71 5.90 -29.62
N PRO A 135 -2.69 6.78 -30.63
CA PRO A 135 -3.90 7.45 -31.09
C PRO A 135 -4.89 6.40 -31.62
N PRO A 136 -6.15 6.43 -31.18
CA PRO A 136 -7.17 5.51 -31.68
C PRO A 136 -7.51 5.83 -33.14
N GLU A 137 -7.91 4.81 -33.90
CA GLU A 137 -8.34 4.96 -35.30
C GLU A 137 -9.65 5.75 -35.44
N LYS A 138 -10.42 5.86 -34.36
CA LYS A 138 -11.67 6.63 -34.27
C LYS A 138 -11.54 7.65 -33.13
N THR A 139 -12.27 8.76 -33.23
CA THR A 139 -12.38 9.75 -32.16
C THR A 139 -12.84 9.09 -30.86
N ASP A 140 -11.97 9.09 -29.86
CA ASP A 140 -12.23 8.56 -28.51
C ASP A 140 -12.11 9.72 -27.51
N PRO A 141 -13.19 10.09 -26.80
CA PRO A 141 -13.15 11.18 -25.83
C PRO A 141 -12.12 10.94 -24.72
N SER A 142 -11.86 9.68 -24.33
CA SER A 142 -10.87 9.33 -23.32
C SER A 142 -9.44 9.62 -23.79
N TYR A 143 -9.17 9.47 -25.09
CA TYR A 143 -7.86 9.82 -25.66
C TYR A 143 -7.67 11.34 -25.73
N GLU A 144 -8.70 12.09 -26.14
CA GLU A 144 -8.62 13.55 -26.19
C GLU A 144 -8.38 14.16 -24.81
N GLU A 145 -9.08 13.65 -23.79
CA GLU A 145 -8.88 14.07 -22.41
C GLU A 145 -7.48 13.70 -21.92
N TYR A 146 -7.03 12.47 -22.19
CA TYR A 146 -5.66 12.05 -21.89
C TYR A 146 -4.61 12.95 -22.55
N ALA A 147 -4.76 13.27 -23.83
CA ALA A 147 -3.86 14.14 -24.57
C ALA A 147 -3.80 15.53 -23.95
N ARG A 148 -4.96 16.12 -23.62
CA ARG A 148 -5.03 17.41 -22.90
C ARG A 148 -4.31 17.35 -21.55
N CYS A 149 -4.48 16.27 -20.81
CA CYS A 149 -3.83 16.05 -19.51
C CYS A 149 -2.31 15.90 -19.62
N ARG A 150 -1.83 15.20 -20.65
CA ARG A 150 -0.42 15.02 -20.98
C ARG A 150 0.23 16.35 -21.34
N ASP A 151 -0.38 17.09 -22.25
CA ASP A 151 0.19 18.32 -22.80
C ASP A 151 0.25 19.44 -21.73
N THR A 152 -0.70 19.42 -20.78
CA THR A 152 -0.71 20.33 -19.61
C THR A 152 0.09 19.81 -18.41
N ARG A 153 0.80 18.68 -18.54
CA ARG A 153 1.64 18.07 -17.48
C ARG A 153 0.90 17.79 -16.16
N ARG A 154 -0.39 17.47 -16.22
CA ARG A 154 -1.25 17.20 -15.06
C ARG A 154 -1.37 15.72 -14.69
N LEU A 155 -0.79 14.83 -15.50
CA LEU A 155 -0.76 13.40 -15.23
C LEU A 155 0.20 13.07 -14.07
N ARG A 156 -0.28 12.26 -13.13
CA ARG A 156 0.49 11.74 -12.00
C ARG A 156 0.31 10.24 -11.93
N GLN A 157 1.40 9.50 -11.79
CA GLN A 157 1.32 8.05 -11.68
C GLN A 157 0.85 7.63 -10.29
N ILE A 158 -0.20 6.82 -10.22
CA ILE A 158 -0.63 6.17 -8.98
C ILE A 158 0.25 4.92 -8.79
N LEU A 159 0.15 3.98 -9.72
CA LEU A 159 0.83 2.69 -9.70
C LEU A 159 1.18 2.26 -11.13
N GLY A 160 2.36 1.67 -11.31
CA GLY A 160 2.70 0.96 -12.55
C GLY A 160 2.85 -0.53 -12.26
N THR A 161 2.10 -1.35 -12.98
CA THR A 161 2.30 -2.81 -13.03
C THR A 161 3.01 -3.19 -14.34
N THR A 162 3.28 -4.48 -14.53
CA THR A 162 3.85 -5.00 -15.78
C THR A 162 2.91 -4.85 -16.98
N SER A 163 1.60 -4.87 -16.74
CA SER A 163 0.56 -4.83 -17.78
C SER A 163 -0.10 -3.46 -17.92
N THR A 164 -0.19 -2.69 -16.83
CA THR A 164 -1.07 -1.53 -16.73
C THR A 164 -0.44 -0.42 -15.90
N MET A 165 -0.52 0.81 -16.39
CA MET A 165 -0.15 2.01 -15.67
C MET A 165 -1.42 2.78 -15.28
N TYR A 166 -1.59 3.00 -13.98
CA TYR A 166 -2.67 3.80 -13.43
C TYR A 166 -2.19 5.24 -13.27
N LEU A 167 -2.82 6.14 -13.99
CA LEU A 167 -2.50 7.57 -14.03
C LEU A 167 -3.70 8.37 -13.53
N LEU A 168 -3.44 9.41 -12.75
CA LEU A 168 -4.42 10.39 -12.34
C LEU A 168 -4.18 11.69 -13.10
N CYS A 169 -5.14 12.13 -13.91
CA CYS A 169 -5.16 13.48 -14.44
C CYS A 169 -5.95 14.39 -13.51
N ARG A 170 -5.29 15.41 -12.97
CA ARG A 170 -5.95 16.41 -12.12
C ARG A 170 -6.78 17.36 -12.97
N ASN A 171 -7.99 17.70 -12.52
CA ASN A 171 -8.81 18.73 -13.15
C ASN A 171 -8.08 20.10 -13.13
N ASP A 172 -8.38 20.97 -14.08
CA ASP A 172 -7.76 22.29 -14.23
C ASP A 172 -8.37 23.33 -13.30
N VAL A 173 -9.69 23.28 -13.11
CA VAL A 173 -10.44 24.20 -12.25
C VAL A 173 -10.40 23.76 -10.79
N LEU A 174 -10.60 22.45 -10.54
CA LEU A 174 -10.68 21.87 -9.19
C LEU A 174 -9.67 20.73 -8.98
N PRO A 175 -8.35 21.01 -9.06
CA PRO A 175 -7.29 19.99 -9.14
C PRO A 175 -7.14 19.10 -7.91
N CYS A 176 -7.73 19.47 -6.77
CA CYS A 176 -7.70 18.71 -5.53
C CYS A 176 -8.92 17.81 -5.31
N TRP A 177 -9.99 18.06 -6.06
CA TRP A 177 -11.31 17.48 -5.82
C TRP A 177 -11.74 16.56 -6.93
N HIS A 178 -11.44 16.96 -8.17
CA HIS A 178 -11.82 16.25 -9.38
C HIS A 178 -10.56 15.83 -10.11
N ALA A 179 -10.56 14.58 -10.56
CA ALA A 179 -9.53 14.04 -11.41
C ALA A 179 -10.12 12.94 -12.29
N VAL A 180 -9.45 12.64 -13.40
CA VAL A 180 -9.78 11.49 -14.23
C VAL A 180 -8.69 10.45 -14.06
N LEU A 181 -9.09 9.25 -13.64
CA LEU A 181 -8.25 8.08 -13.57
C LEU A 181 -8.17 7.45 -14.96
N PHE A 182 -6.96 7.19 -15.43
CA PHE A 182 -6.69 6.42 -16.65
C PHE A 182 -5.95 5.14 -16.30
N ALA A 183 -6.41 4.01 -16.83
CA ALA A 183 -5.68 2.75 -16.83
C ALA A 183 -5.14 2.51 -18.25
N VAL A 184 -3.83 2.71 -18.42
CA VAL A 184 -3.15 2.56 -19.71
C VAL A 184 -2.45 1.22 -19.76
N ARG A 185 -2.76 0.37 -20.74
CA ARG A 185 -2.08 -0.92 -20.94
C ARG A 185 -0.69 -0.73 -21.54
N ASN A 186 0.16 -1.73 -21.38
CA ASN A 186 1.50 -1.77 -21.96
C ASN A 186 1.52 -1.72 -23.50
N ASP A 187 0.42 -2.10 -24.16
CA ASP A 187 0.24 -1.98 -25.61
C ASP A 187 -0.04 -0.54 -26.09
N GLY A 188 -0.16 0.40 -25.15
CA GLY A 188 -0.43 1.82 -25.39
C GLY A 188 -1.92 2.16 -25.53
N THR A 189 -2.83 1.26 -25.18
CA THR A 189 -4.28 1.53 -25.20
C THR A 189 -4.80 1.99 -23.84
N ILE A 190 -5.83 2.85 -23.82
CA ILE A 190 -6.56 3.21 -22.60
C ILE A 190 -7.60 2.12 -22.37
N ALA A 191 -7.41 1.29 -21.35
CA ALA A 191 -8.35 0.22 -21.01
C ALA A 191 -9.58 0.74 -20.26
N TYR A 192 -9.41 1.83 -19.51
CA TYR A 192 -10.46 2.40 -18.68
C TYR A 192 -10.16 3.87 -18.35
N SER A 193 -11.20 4.69 -18.34
CA SER A 193 -11.16 6.05 -17.82
C SER A 193 -12.37 6.30 -16.92
N ALA A 194 -12.17 6.94 -15.76
CA ALA A 194 -13.27 7.37 -14.92
C ALA A 194 -12.97 8.62 -14.13
N GLU A 195 -13.99 9.47 -13.97
CA GLU A 195 -13.93 10.59 -13.06
C GLU A 195 -13.90 10.10 -11.61
N ARG A 196 -12.97 10.65 -10.84
CA ARG A 196 -12.77 10.39 -9.42
C ARG A 196 -12.93 11.67 -8.64
N ARG A 197 -13.68 11.56 -7.55
CA ARG A 197 -13.88 12.64 -6.60
C ARG A 197 -13.17 12.30 -5.30
N ARG A 198 -12.32 13.22 -4.82
CA ARG A 198 -11.69 13.06 -3.51
C ARG A 198 -12.72 13.33 -2.40
N ASN A 199 -12.83 12.41 -1.44
CA ASN A 199 -13.64 12.63 -0.24
C ASN A 199 -13.06 13.78 0.61
N ASN A 200 -13.92 14.65 1.12
CA ASN A 200 -13.53 15.77 1.98
C ASN A 200 -13.16 15.26 3.38
N ASP A 201 -11.88 15.06 3.65
CA ASP A 201 -11.33 14.59 4.93
C ASP A 201 -10.88 15.76 5.84
N GLY A 202 -11.17 17.02 5.47
CA GLY A 202 -10.85 18.19 6.28
C GLY A 202 -9.38 18.63 6.25
N SER A 203 -8.50 17.95 5.51
CA SER A 203 -7.06 18.27 5.45
C SER A 203 -6.71 19.41 4.47
N MET A 204 -7.67 20.27 4.12
CA MET A 204 -7.65 21.09 2.90
C MET A 204 -7.08 22.51 3.05
N ALA A 205 -6.15 22.72 3.99
CA ALA A 205 -5.47 24.01 4.10
C ALA A 205 -4.55 24.32 2.89
N SER A 206 -4.12 23.30 2.13
CA SER A 206 -3.07 23.45 1.10
C SER A 206 -3.55 23.51 -0.35
N CYS A 207 -4.86 23.50 -0.63
CA CYS A 207 -5.39 23.62 -1.99
C CYS A 207 -5.68 25.07 -2.38
N LYS A 208 -4.76 25.98 -2.03
CA LYS A 208 -4.71 27.30 -2.64
C LYS A 208 -3.84 27.22 -3.89
N THR A 209 -4.46 27.55 -5.01
CA THR A 209 -3.84 27.84 -6.30
C THR A 209 -2.62 28.73 -6.18
#